data_AF-A0A4V2XI37-F1
#
_entry.id   AF-A0A4V2XI37-F1
#
_cell.length_a   1.000
_cell.length_b   1.000
_cell.length_c   1.000
_cell.angle_alpha   90.00
_cell.angle_beta   90.00
_cell.angle_gamma   90.00
#
_symmetry.space_group_name_H-M   'P 1'
#
loop_
_entity.id
_entity.type
_entity.pdbx_description
1 polymer ?
#
loop_
_entity_poly.entity_id
_entity_poly.type
_entity_poly.pdbx_seq_one_letter_code
_entity_poly.pdbx_strand_id
1 'polypeptide(L)'
;MDLQEVEAVAGRLAGEFGIRPPKVTSGRVPRSMRLGIRAKVWWGRRLRLVIGPAAERLEPEVLEGELASAMAAFTLRGGLIARCLLTYGAAIACQLVLLALVVSIHPSWGNYIVNGAIPLWVALCIALYRGFVYRSDRKVADVLGASTLFPVLDAERRLSSNGWVHLWALPHADRRAERIAILRLADETAEDHRGLLDRLSDGRGCG
;
A
#
# COMPACT_ATOMS: atom_id res chain seq x y z
N MET A 1 -2.32 7.64 -24.15
CA MET A 1 -0.93 7.48 -23.73
C MET A 1 -0.40 6.18 -24.28
N ASP A 2 0.79 6.18 -24.87
CA ASP A 2 1.35 4.98 -25.50
C ASP A 2 1.91 4.00 -24.45
N LEU A 3 1.83 2.71 -24.72
CA LEU A 3 2.32 1.67 -23.81
C LEU A 3 3.83 1.77 -23.60
N GLN A 4 4.57 2.27 -24.60
CA GLN A 4 6.01 2.52 -24.49
C GLN A 4 6.32 3.66 -23.51
N GLU A 5 5.49 4.71 -23.48
CA GLU A 5 5.62 5.80 -22.52
C GLU A 5 5.38 5.30 -21.09
N VAL A 6 4.34 4.47 -20.90
CA VAL A 6 4.06 3.83 -19.60
C VAL A 6 5.24 2.94 -19.17
N GLU A 7 5.82 2.18 -20.10
CA GLU A 7 6.98 1.33 -19.83
C GLU A 7 8.23 2.14 -19.49
N ALA A 8 8.47 3.26 -20.16
CA ALA A 8 9.59 4.15 -19.85
C ALA A 8 9.46 4.78 -18.46
N VAL A 9 8.27 5.30 -18.11
CA VAL A 9 7.99 5.84 -16.76
C VAL A 9 8.13 4.72 -15.73
N ALA A 10 7.58 3.54 -16.00
CA ALA A 10 7.69 2.41 -15.08
C ALA A 10 9.14 1.92 -14.91
N GLY A 11 9.95 2.00 -15.97
CA GLY A 11 11.38 1.69 -15.93
C GLY A 11 12.16 2.66 -15.06
N ARG A 12 11.90 3.97 -15.20
CA ARG A 12 12.50 5.02 -14.34
C ARG A 12 12.16 4.78 -12.87
N LEU A 13 10.86 4.69 -12.55
CA LEU A 13 10.39 4.48 -11.18
C LEU A 13 10.93 3.17 -10.58
N ALA A 14 11.05 2.11 -11.37
CA ALA A 14 11.63 0.85 -10.90
C ALA A 14 13.07 1.02 -10.39
N GLY A 15 13.85 1.90 -11.02
CA GLY A 15 15.18 2.31 -10.56
C GLY A 15 15.15 2.94 -9.18
N GLU A 16 14.25 3.91 -8.97
CA GLU A 16 14.07 4.60 -7.68
C GLU A 16 13.69 3.63 -6.54
N PHE A 17 12.84 2.64 -6.84
CA PHE A 17 12.45 1.60 -5.87
C PHE A 17 13.46 0.46 -5.74
N GLY A 18 14.58 0.47 -6.49
CA GLY A 18 15.61 -0.56 -6.45
C GLY A 18 15.12 -1.94 -6.94
N ILE A 19 14.14 -1.97 -7.86
CA ILE A 19 13.57 -3.19 -8.41
C ILE A 19 13.89 -3.33 -9.91
N ARG A 20 13.76 -4.57 -10.42
CA ARG A 20 13.90 -4.79 -11.86
C ARG A 20 12.75 -4.11 -12.62
N PRO A 21 13.02 -3.52 -13.81
CA PRO A 21 11.99 -2.92 -14.63
C PRO A 21 10.81 -3.88 -14.85
N PRO A 22 9.57 -3.45 -14.56
CA PRO A 22 8.41 -4.30 -14.75
C PRO A 22 8.11 -4.45 -16.24
N LYS A 23 7.59 -5.62 -16.63
CA LYS A 23 7.03 -5.78 -17.97
C LYS A 23 5.65 -5.13 -18.03
N VAL A 24 5.44 -4.19 -18.92
CA VAL A 24 4.13 -3.56 -19.14
C VAL A 24 3.40 -4.27 -20.28
N THR A 25 2.11 -4.52 -20.11
CA THR A 25 1.26 -5.19 -21.11
C THR A 25 -0.13 -4.59 -21.08
N SER A 26 -0.78 -4.45 -22.23
CA SER A 26 -2.21 -4.11 -22.28
C SER A 26 -3.04 -5.35 -21.95
N GLY A 27 -4.19 -5.18 -21.32
CA GLY A 27 -5.09 -6.30 -21.07
C GLY A 27 -6.29 -6.01 -20.19
N ARG A 28 -7.09 -7.05 -19.93
CA ARG A 28 -8.30 -6.93 -19.12
C ARG A 28 -7.95 -6.76 -17.64
N VAL A 29 -8.35 -5.62 -17.09
CA VAL A 29 -8.25 -5.30 -15.67
C VAL A 29 -9.63 -5.45 -15.01
N PRO A 30 -9.74 -6.09 -13.81
CA PRO A 30 -11.01 -6.21 -13.10
C PRO A 30 -11.65 -4.84 -12.83
N ARG A 31 -12.98 -4.76 -12.89
CA ARG A 31 -13.72 -3.50 -12.60
C ARG A 31 -13.47 -2.95 -11.19
N SER A 32 -12.98 -3.77 -10.25
CA SER A 32 -12.58 -3.32 -8.92
C SER A 32 -11.32 -2.44 -8.92
N MET A 33 -10.46 -2.54 -9.94
CA MET A 33 -9.26 -1.73 -10.12
C MET A 33 -9.57 -0.54 -11.03
N ARG A 34 -10.01 0.57 -10.43
CA ARG A 34 -10.66 1.69 -11.13
C ARG A 34 -9.73 2.54 -11.96
N LEU A 35 -8.50 2.71 -11.50
CA LEU A 35 -7.43 3.36 -12.24
C LEU A 35 -6.94 2.49 -13.40
N GLY A 36 -7.46 1.26 -13.56
CA GLY A 36 -7.17 0.43 -14.71
C GLY A 36 -5.76 -0.15 -14.70
N ILE A 37 -5.04 -0.11 -13.57
CA ILE A 37 -3.70 -0.69 -13.44
C ILE A 37 -3.79 -1.93 -12.55
N ARG A 38 -3.24 -3.04 -13.05
CA ARG A 38 -3.14 -4.28 -12.27
C ARG A 38 -1.69 -4.73 -12.16
N ALA A 39 -1.18 -4.74 -10.94
CA ALA A 39 0.05 -5.42 -10.62
C ALA A 39 -0.15 -6.94 -10.59
N LYS A 40 0.65 -7.67 -11.38
CA LYS A 40 0.80 -9.13 -11.32
C LYS A 40 2.23 -9.47 -10.95
N VAL A 41 2.39 -10.48 -10.12
CA VAL A 41 3.69 -11.04 -9.79
C VAL A 41 3.83 -12.36 -10.52
N TRP A 42 4.84 -12.48 -11.38
CA TRP A 42 5.16 -13.74 -12.05
C TRP A 42 6.36 -14.40 -11.37
N TRP A 43 6.21 -15.68 -11.01
CA TRP A 43 7.27 -16.54 -10.45
C TRP A 43 8.13 -15.84 -9.41
N GLY A 44 7.47 -15.31 -8.37
CA GLY A 44 8.11 -14.84 -7.14
C GLY A 44 9.01 -13.60 -7.26
N ARG A 45 9.42 -13.13 -8.44
CA ARG A 45 10.48 -12.11 -8.56
C ARG A 45 10.28 -11.02 -9.60
N ARG A 46 9.33 -11.15 -10.53
CA ARG A 46 9.11 -10.11 -11.54
C ARG A 46 7.73 -9.47 -11.42
N LEU A 47 7.71 -8.15 -11.33
CA LEU A 47 6.51 -7.34 -11.44
C LEU A 47 6.11 -7.27 -12.92
N ARG A 48 4.83 -7.50 -13.21
CA ARG A 48 4.20 -7.26 -14.50
C ARG A 48 3.02 -6.32 -14.28
N LEU A 49 2.95 -5.26 -15.05
CA LEU A 49 1.86 -4.30 -15.00
C LEU A 49 0.93 -4.56 -16.17
N VAL A 50 -0.35 -4.77 -15.87
CA VAL A 50 -1.40 -4.87 -16.88
C VAL A 50 -2.16 -3.56 -16.90
N ILE A 51 -2.09 -2.86 -18.03
CA ILE A 51 -2.74 -1.58 -18.27
C ILE A 51 -4.06 -1.86 -18.97
N GLY A 52 -5.16 -1.46 -18.35
CA GLY A 52 -6.50 -1.54 -18.89
C GLY A 52 -6.95 -0.22 -19.51
N PRO A 53 -8.07 -0.20 -20.25
CA PRO A 53 -8.54 0.99 -20.96
C PRO A 53 -8.83 2.21 -20.07
N ALA A 54 -9.10 2.00 -18.78
CA ALA A 54 -9.33 3.09 -17.83
C ALA A 54 -8.03 3.87 -17.52
N ALA A 55 -6.87 3.20 -17.56
CA ALA A 55 -5.58 3.82 -17.30
C ALA A 55 -5.15 4.77 -18.43
N GLU A 56 -5.59 4.51 -19.67
CA GLU A 56 -5.29 5.35 -20.84
C GLU A 56 -5.87 6.77 -20.74
N ARG A 57 -6.85 6.97 -19.84
CA ARG A 57 -7.56 8.24 -19.62
C ARG A 57 -7.06 8.97 -18.37
N LEU A 58 -6.08 8.41 -17.66
CA LEU A 58 -5.54 9.05 -16.47
C LEU A 58 -4.65 10.22 -16.85
N GLU A 59 -4.68 11.24 -16.01
CA GLU A 59 -3.69 12.31 -16.06
C GLU A 59 -2.30 11.71 -15.76
N PRO A 60 -1.22 12.23 -16.39
CA PRO A 60 0.12 11.67 -16.24
C PRO A 60 0.58 11.54 -14.79
N GLU A 61 0.24 12.52 -13.95
CA GLU A 61 0.61 12.54 -12.52
C GLU A 61 -0.10 11.44 -11.72
N VAL A 62 -1.38 11.19 -12.03
CA VAL A 62 -2.17 10.11 -11.39
C VAL A 62 -1.61 8.75 -11.79
N LEU A 63 -1.26 8.60 -13.06
CA LEU A 63 -0.65 7.38 -13.56
C LEU A 63 0.72 7.12 -12.90
N GLU A 64 1.58 8.13 -12.84
CA GLU A 64 2.89 8.03 -12.19
C GLU A 64 2.75 7.63 -10.71
N GLY A 65 1.85 8.28 -9.96
CA GLY A 65 1.63 7.93 -8.56
C GLY A 65 1.03 6.53 -8.35
N GLU A 66 0.15 6.07 -9.24
CA GLU A 66 -0.40 4.72 -9.18
C GLU A 66 0.66 3.65 -9.53
N LEU A 67 1.53 3.93 -10.52
CA LEU A 67 2.67 3.08 -10.85
C LEU A 67 3.65 3.00 -9.68
N ALA A 68 3.96 4.14 -9.05
CA ALA A 68 4.79 4.20 -7.86
C ALA A 68 4.19 3.39 -6.70
N SER A 69 2.87 3.52 -6.48
CA SER A 69 2.14 2.74 -5.48
C SER A 69 2.22 1.23 -5.75
N ALA A 70 2.10 0.80 -7.01
CA ALA A 70 2.26 -0.60 -7.40
C ALA A 70 3.68 -1.13 -7.15
N MET A 71 4.72 -0.31 -7.36
CA MET A 71 6.11 -0.67 -7.09
C MET A 71 6.42 -0.74 -5.60
N ALA A 72 5.98 0.25 -4.83
CA ALA A 72 6.08 0.25 -3.38
C ALA A 72 5.42 -1.02 -2.80
N ALA A 73 4.20 -1.33 -3.23
CA ALA A 73 3.51 -2.56 -2.84
C ALA A 73 4.31 -3.83 -3.19
N PHE A 74 4.95 -3.86 -4.37
CA PHE A 74 5.80 -4.97 -4.78
C PHE A 74 7.06 -5.11 -3.91
N THR A 75 7.69 -4.01 -3.49
CA THR A 75 8.87 -4.05 -2.60
C THR A 75 8.50 -4.60 -1.22
N LEU A 76 7.30 -4.26 -0.71
CA LEU A 76 6.85 -4.64 0.62
C LEU A 76 6.23 -6.04 0.70
N ARG A 77 5.94 -6.68 -0.45
CA ARG A 77 5.20 -7.96 -0.50
C ARG A 77 5.86 -9.08 0.30
N GLY A 78 7.19 -9.17 0.33
CA GLY A 78 7.90 -10.23 1.03
C GLY A 78 7.67 -10.14 2.55
N GLY A 79 7.82 -8.93 3.08
CA GLY A 79 7.50 -8.64 4.49
C GLY A 79 6.02 -8.78 4.80
N LEU A 80 5.13 -8.43 3.85
CA LEU A 80 3.69 -8.66 4.01
C LEU A 80 3.37 -10.16 4.10
N ILE A 81 3.87 -10.98 3.19
CA ILE A 81 3.63 -12.43 3.17
C ILE A 81 4.12 -13.05 4.48
N ALA A 82 5.35 -12.73 4.92
CA ALA A 82 5.88 -13.23 6.18
C ALA A 82 5.01 -12.80 7.38
N ARG A 83 4.62 -11.52 7.46
CA ARG A 83 3.73 -11.03 8.53
C ARG A 83 2.36 -11.68 8.50
N CYS A 84 1.75 -11.85 7.33
CA CYS A 84 0.48 -12.54 7.17
C CYS A 84 0.59 -14.00 7.62
N LEU A 85 1.64 -14.72 7.20
CA LEU A 85 1.87 -16.10 7.63
C LEU A 85 2.03 -16.21 9.14
N LEU A 86 2.84 -15.35 9.75
CA LEU A 86 3.04 -15.34 11.21
C LEU A 86 1.75 -14.99 11.95
N THR A 87 1.04 -13.94 11.51
CA THR A 87 -0.17 -13.45 12.18
C THR A 87 -1.32 -14.45 12.06
N TYR A 88 -1.55 -14.99 10.86
CA TYR A 88 -2.58 -16.01 10.64
C TYR A 88 -2.21 -17.34 11.28
N GLY A 89 -0.92 -17.73 11.26
CA GLY A 89 -0.45 -18.92 11.97
C GLY A 89 -0.69 -18.83 13.47
N ALA A 90 -0.36 -17.69 14.09
CA ALA A 90 -0.63 -17.44 15.51
C ALA A 90 -2.15 -17.43 15.81
N ALA A 91 -2.96 -16.79 14.96
CA ALA A 91 -4.40 -16.74 15.13
C ALA A 91 -5.06 -18.13 15.02
N ILE A 92 -4.65 -18.95 14.04
CA ILE A 92 -5.11 -20.35 13.89
C ILE A 92 -4.69 -21.16 15.11
N ALA A 93 -3.43 -21.08 15.53
CA ALA A 93 -2.94 -21.83 16.70
C ALA A 93 -3.73 -21.46 17.96
N CYS A 94 -3.97 -20.17 18.20
CA CYS A 94 -4.79 -19.68 19.30
C CYS A 94 -6.23 -20.23 19.23
N GLN A 95 -6.85 -20.19 18.05
CA GLN A 95 -8.21 -20.70 17.85
C GLN A 95 -8.29 -22.22 18.07
N LEU A 96 -7.30 -22.99 17.63
CA LEU A 96 -7.25 -24.44 17.86
C LEU A 96 -7.08 -24.77 19.35
N VAL A 97 -6.25 -24.03 20.08
CA VAL A 97 -6.08 -24.19 21.53
C VAL A 97 -7.39 -23.88 22.25
N LEU A 98 -8.06 -22.77 21.90
CA LEU A 98 -9.36 -22.39 22.46
C LEU A 98 -10.42 -23.46 22.17
N LEU A 99 -10.47 -23.97 20.94
CA LEU A 99 -11.42 -25.01 20.56
C LEU A 99 -11.17 -26.32 21.33
N ALA A 100 -9.90 -26.73 21.45
CA ALA A 100 -9.54 -27.95 22.20
C ALA A 100 -9.93 -27.84 23.68
N LEU A 101 -9.66 -26.69 24.31
CA LEU A 101 -10.05 -26.44 25.70
C LEU A 101 -11.57 -26.46 25.88
N VAL A 102 -12.32 -25.79 24.99
CA VAL A 102 -13.77 -25.66 25.15
C VAL A 102 -14.53 -26.94 24.81
N VAL A 103 -14.11 -27.69 23.79
CA VAL A 103 -14.72 -28.98 23.46
C VAL A 103 -14.54 -29.98 24.60
N SER A 104 -13.43 -29.91 25.34
CA SER A 104 -13.20 -30.75 26.52
C SER A 104 -14.10 -30.43 27.72
N ILE A 105 -14.64 -29.20 27.78
CA ILE A 105 -15.47 -28.73 28.91
C ILE A 105 -16.96 -28.77 28.56
N HIS A 106 -17.35 -28.24 27.39
CA HIS A 106 -18.75 -28.17 26.97
C HIS A 106 -18.86 -28.21 25.43
N PRO A 107 -19.16 -29.36 24.81
CA PRO A 107 -19.12 -29.54 23.36
C PRO A 107 -20.00 -28.56 22.56
N SER A 108 -21.13 -28.13 23.13
CA SER A 108 -22.05 -27.18 22.50
C SER A 108 -21.47 -25.76 22.35
N TRP A 109 -20.42 -25.41 23.10
CA TRP A 109 -19.79 -24.09 23.03
C TRP A 109 -18.85 -23.95 21.82
N GLY A 110 -18.43 -25.05 21.21
CA GLY A 110 -17.56 -25.04 20.03
C GLY A 110 -18.14 -24.21 18.86
N ASN A 111 -19.45 -24.29 18.64
CA ASN A 111 -20.13 -23.51 17.59
C ASN A 111 -20.07 -22.00 17.84
N TYR A 112 -20.16 -21.54 19.09
CA TYR A 112 -20.06 -20.11 19.42
C TYR A 112 -18.65 -19.58 19.20
N ILE A 113 -17.62 -20.37 19.48
CA ILE A 113 -16.22 -19.99 19.24
C ILE A 113 -15.93 -19.89 17.75
N VAL A 114 -16.39 -20.87 16.97
CA VAL A 114 -16.21 -20.85 15.51
C VAL A 114 -16.93 -19.65 14.89
N ASN A 115 -18.19 -19.41 15.27
CA ASN A 115 -18.97 -18.29 14.75
C ASN A 115 -18.43 -16.93 15.21
N GLY A 116 -17.99 -16.82 16.47
CA GLY A 116 -17.40 -15.62 17.03
C GLY A 116 -16.00 -15.28 16.46
N ALA A 117 -15.27 -16.28 15.96
CA ALA A 117 -13.97 -16.05 15.32
C ALA A 117 -14.10 -15.37 13.95
N ILE A 118 -15.20 -15.57 13.22
CA ILE A 118 -15.41 -15.00 11.87
C ILE A 118 -15.25 -13.46 11.85
N PRO A 119 -15.96 -12.67 12.68
CA PRO A 119 -15.78 -11.21 12.69
C PRO A 119 -14.36 -10.80 13.10
N LEU A 120 -13.71 -11.56 14.00
CA LEU A 120 -12.32 -11.30 14.40
C LEU A 120 -11.35 -11.51 13.22
N TRP A 121 -11.53 -12.59 12.45
CA TRP A 121 -10.77 -12.87 11.24
C TRP A 121 -10.96 -11.78 10.19
N VAL A 122 -12.19 -11.33 9.97
CA VAL A 122 -12.49 -10.24 9.04
C VAL A 122 -11.82 -8.93 9.49
N ALA A 123 -11.92 -8.59 10.78
CA ALA A 123 -11.28 -7.40 11.34
C ALA A 123 -9.76 -7.46 11.21
N LEU A 124 -9.15 -8.63 11.45
CA LEU A 124 -7.72 -8.86 11.31
C LEU A 124 -7.26 -8.67 9.85
N CYS A 125 -7.98 -9.25 8.88
CA CYS A 125 -7.72 -9.07 7.45
C CYS A 125 -7.77 -7.59 7.06
N ILE A 126 -8.77 -6.84 7.53
CA ILE A 126 -8.92 -5.41 7.28
C ILE A 126 -7.75 -4.63 7.89
N ALA A 127 -7.37 -4.91 9.13
CA ALA A 127 -6.27 -4.24 9.81
C ALA A 127 -4.93 -4.47 9.11
N LEU A 128 -4.63 -5.71 8.72
CA LEU A 128 -3.42 -6.07 7.99
C LEU A 128 -3.38 -5.39 6.62
N TYR A 129 -4.49 -5.38 5.89
CA TYR A 129 -4.58 -4.76 4.59
C TYR A 129 -4.41 -3.23 4.66
N ARG A 130 -5.10 -2.56 5.60
CA ARG A 130 -4.92 -1.11 5.83
C ARG A 130 -3.48 -0.78 6.22
N GLY A 131 -2.89 -1.57 7.11
CA GLY A 131 -1.49 -1.43 7.50
C GLY A 131 -0.53 -1.58 6.33
N PHE A 132 -0.84 -2.44 5.37
CA PHE A 132 -0.07 -2.58 4.14
C PHE A 132 -0.19 -1.34 3.23
N VAL A 133 -1.41 -0.84 3.01
CA VAL A 133 -1.65 0.39 2.23
C VAL A 133 -0.84 1.56 2.80
N TYR A 134 -0.93 1.81 4.12
CA TYR A 134 -0.18 2.91 4.74
C TYR A 134 1.34 2.76 4.63
N ARG A 135 1.87 1.53 4.67
CA ARG A 135 3.31 1.32 4.44
C ARG A 135 3.70 1.55 2.99
N SER A 136 2.81 1.19 2.06
CA SER A 136 3.01 1.47 0.64
C SER A 136 3.05 2.98 0.39
N ASP A 137 2.08 3.72 0.94
CA ASP A 137 2.03 5.19 0.86
C ASP A 137 3.28 5.82 1.43
N ARG A 138 3.66 5.41 2.65
CA ARG A 138 4.90 5.87 3.26
C ARG A 138 6.11 5.58 2.39
N LYS A 139 6.21 4.37 1.81
CA LYS A 139 7.34 4.00 0.96
C LYS A 139 7.39 4.81 -0.34
N VAL A 140 6.25 5.21 -0.90
CA VAL A 140 6.21 6.14 -2.04
C VAL A 140 6.68 7.52 -1.59
N ALA A 141 6.16 8.04 -0.46
CA ALA A 141 6.55 9.33 0.08
C ALA A 141 8.06 9.40 0.39
N ASP A 142 8.62 8.34 0.98
CA ASP A 142 10.05 8.25 1.31
C ASP A 142 10.96 8.23 0.06
N VAL A 143 10.46 7.77 -1.10
CA VAL A 143 11.27 7.57 -2.33
C VAL A 143 11.09 8.71 -3.33
N LEU A 144 9.86 9.18 -3.54
CA LEU A 144 9.52 10.17 -4.56
C LEU A 144 9.01 11.50 -3.97
N GLY A 145 8.80 11.55 -2.66
CA GLY A 145 8.16 12.67 -1.99
C GLY A 145 6.65 12.47 -1.82
N ALA A 146 6.10 13.10 -0.79
CA ALA A 146 4.68 13.07 -0.46
C ALA A 146 3.76 13.61 -1.59
N SER A 147 4.28 14.54 -2.41
CA SER A 147 3.52 15.22 -3.47
C SER A 147 2.98 14.25 -4.53
N THR A 148 3.70 13.18 -4.82
CA THR A 148 3.34 12.17 -5.84
C THR A 148 2.04 11.42 -5.52
N LEU A 149 1.61 11.40 -4.25
CA LEU A 149 0.41 10.67 -3.82
C LEU A 149 -0.87 11.51 -3.88
N PHE A 150 -0.79 12.85 -3.81
CA PHE A 150 -1.99 13.68 -3.81
C PHE A 150 -2.84 13.54 -5.08
N PRO A 151 -2.27 13.52 -6.31
CA PRO A 151 -3.06 13.32 -7.53
C PRO A 151 -3.81 11.98 -7.52
N VAL A 152 -3.18 10.91 -7.01
CA VAL A 152 -3.80 9.59 -6.89
C VAL A 152 -4.97 9.63 -5.91
N LEU A 153 -4.78 10.25 -4.74
CA LEU A 153 -5.82 10.37 -3.73
C LEU A 153 -6.99 11.24 -4.19
N ASP A 154 -6.72 12.29 -4.96
CA ASP A 154 -7.77 13.12 -5.57
C ASP A 154 -8.53 12.38 -6.66
N ALA A 155 -7.85 11.57 -7.48
CA ALA A 155 -8.50 10.69 -8.42
C ALA A 155 -9.37 9.64 -7.70
N GLU A 156 -8.88 9.05 -6.61
CA GLU A 156 -9.66 8.11 -5.78
C GLU A 156 -10.91 8.76 -5.18
N ARG A 157 -10.82 10.00 -4.67
CA ARG A 157 -11.97 10.76 -4.14
C ARG A 157 -13.08 10.94 -5.17
N ARG A 158 -12.71 11.21 -6.43
CA ARG A 158 -13.66 11.44 -7.53
C ARG A 158 -14.34 10.14 -8.00
N LEU A 159 -13.79 8.99 -7.67
CA LEU A 159 -14.32 7.68 -8.04
C LEU A 159 -15.29 7.19 -6.94
N SER A 160 -16.61 7.31 -7.13
CA SER A 160 -17.65 6.88 -6.17
C SER A 160 -17.59 5.37 -5.87
N SER A 161 -17.32 4.93 -4.62
CA SER A 161 -17.08 3.52 -4.29
C SER A 161 -18.32 2.62 -4.52
N ASN A 162 -18.25 1.64 -5.44
CA ASN A 162 -19.40 0.81 -5.84
C ASN A 162 -19.46 -0.53 -5.08
N GLY A 163 -18.83 -0.66 -3.92
CA GLY A 163 -18.85 -1.91 -3.16
C GLY A 163 -18.67 -1.70 -1.68
N TRP A 164 -19.66 -2.14 -0.89
CA TRP A 164 -19.62 -2.11 0.57
C TRP A 164 -18.34 -2.77 1.10
N VAL A 165 -17.90 -3.89 0.55
CA VAL A 165 -16.69 -4.60 0.99
C VAL A 165 -15.40 -3.79 0.74
N HIS A 166 -15.31 -3.04 -0.36
CA HIS A 166 -14.16 -2.15 -0.61
C HIS A 166 -14.16 -0.92 0.30
N LEU A 167 -15.34 -0.39 0.65
CA LEU A 167 -15.50 0.70 1.62
C LEU A 167 -14.95 0.34 3.02
N TRP A 168 -15.09 -0.91 3.45
CA TRP A 168 -14.60 -1.34 4.76
C TRP A 168 -13.10 -1.65 4.76
N ALA A 169 -12.56 -2.23 3.68
CA ALA A 169 -11.16 -2.68 3.67
C ALA A 169 -10.16 -1.55 3.33
N LEU A 170 -10.47 -0.69 2.35
CA LEU A 170 -9.58 0.40 1.97
C LEU A 170 -9.69 1.57 2.97
N PRO A 171 -8.57 2.15 3.42
CA PRO A 171 -8.64 3.40 4.17
C PRO A 171 -9.13 4.53 3.24
N HIS A 172 -9.97 5.42 3.79
CA HIS A 172 -10.50 6.56 3.03
C HIS A 172 -9.35 7.45 2.52
N ALA A 173 -9.49 8.00 1.31
CA ALA A 173 -8.48 8.85 0.69
C ALA A 173 -8.09 10.05 1.59
N ASP A 174 -9.06 10.65 2.30
CA ASP A 174 -8.81 11.76 3.22
C ASP A 174 -7.91 11.37 4.40
N ARG A 175 -8.13 10.19 4.98
CA ARG A 175 -7.27 9.71 6.08
C ARG A 175 -5.85 9.40 5.60
N ARG A 176 -5.70 8.95 4.35
CA ARG A 176 -4.38 8.74 3.72
C ARG A 176 -3.70 10.08 3.49
N ALA A 177 -4.42 11.05 2.91
CA ALA A 177 -3.94 12.41 2.65
C ALA A 177 -3.49 13.12 3.93
N GLU A 178 -4.28 13.05 5.00
CA GLU A 178 -3.94 13.63 6.31
C GLU A 178 -2.63 13.06 6.86
N ARG A 179 -2.47 11.72 6.80
CA ARG A 179 -1.23 11.07 7.25
C ARG A 179 -0.02 11.47 6.42
N ILE A 180 -0.18 11.61 5.11
CA ILE A 180 0.91 12.02 4.21
C ILE A 180 1.27 13.50 4.45
N ALA A 181 0.28 14.36 4.71
CA ALA A 181 0.52 15.75 5.06
C ALA A 181 1.32 15.90 6.36
N ILE A 182 1.03 15.07 7.38
CA ILE A 182 1.82 15.04 8.62
C ILE A 182 3.27 14.62 8.36
N LEU A 183 3.51 13.64 7.48
CA LEU A 183 4.87 13.22 7.11
C LEU A 183 5.64 14.37 6.43
N ARG A 184 4.98 15.07 5.50
CA ARG A 184 5.59 16.23 4.82
C ARG A 184 5.99 17.33 5.79
N LEU A 185 5.11 17.68 6.73
CA LEU A 185 5.40 18.71 7.73
C LEU A 185 6.58 18.29 8.64
N ALA A 186 6.66 17.01 8.99
CA ALA A 186 7.78 16.49 9.77
C ALA A 186 9.12 16.62 9.00
N ASP A 187 9.13 16.35 7.69
CA ASP A 187 10.32 16.48 6.85
C ASP A 187 10.75 17.95 6.70
N GLU A 188 9.81 18.87 6.45
CA GLU A 188 10.07 20.32 6.36
C GLU A 188 10.70 20.85 7.67
N THR A 189 10.15 20.46 8.84
CA THR A 189 10.72 20.86 10.14
C THR A 189 12.11 20.28 10.41
N ALA A 190 12.41 19.08 9.90
CA ALA A 190 13.70 18.44 10.09
C ALA A 190 14.79 19.11 9.21
N GLU A 191 14.43 19.52 7.98
CA GLU A 191 15.32 20.28 7.09
C GLU A 191 15.63 21.67 7.65
N ASP A 192 14.63 22.40 8.13
CA ASP A 192 14.82 23.72 8.75
C ASP A 192 15.79 23.64 9.95
N HIS A 193 15.64 22.61 10.79
CA HIS A 193 16.55 22.41 11.91
C HIS A 193 17.98 22.08 11.48
N ARG A 194 18.18 21.27 10.42
CA ARG A 194 19.53 21.00 9.89
C ARG A 194 20.17 22.28 9.33
N GLY A 195 19.42 23.07 8.56
CA GLY A 195 19.92 24.34 8.02
C GLY A 195 20.31 25.34 9.12
N LEU A 196 19.58 25.37 10.24
CA LEU A 196 19.96 26.15 11.42
C LEU A 196 21.26 25.68 12.07
N LEU A 197 21.46 24.37 12.19
CA LEU A 197 22.68 23.80 12.77
C LEU A 197 23.92 24.05 11.90
N ASP A 198 23.80 23.93 10.58
CA ASP A 198 24.91 24.20 9.66
C ASP A 198 25.35 25.67 9.73
N ARG A 199 24.39 26.62 9.77
CA ARG A 199 24.69 28.05 9.96
C ARG A 199 25.38 28.35 11.29
N LEU A 200 25.01 27.63 12.36
CA LEU A 200 25.66 27.76 13.68
C LEU A 200 27.05 27.13 13.73
N SER A 201 27.32 26.13 12.88
CA SER A 201 28.63 25.51 12.71
C SER A 201 29.59 26.44 11.94
N ASP A 202 29.13 27.02 10.83
CA ASP A 202 29.94 27.92 9.99
C ASP A 202 30.30 29.23 10.69
N GLY A 203 29.45 29.71 11.60
CA GLY A 203 29.70 30.93 12.38
C GLY A 203 30.80 30.84 13.45
N ARG A 204 31.35 29.66 13.77
CA ARG A 204 32.41 29.49 14.78
C ARG A 204 33.84 29.43 14.22
N GLY A 205 34.02 29.57 12.90
CA GLY A 205 35.32 29.46 12.24
C GLY A 205 36.17 30.74 12.16
N CYS A 206 35.70 31.88 12.66
CA CYS A 206 36.41 33.17 12.61
C CYS A 206 36.67 33.71 14.01
N GLY A 207 37.69 33.18 14.68
CA GLY A 207 38.17 33.66 15.99
C GLY A 207 39.63 33.32 16.19
#